data_AF-A0A0F8ZFX7-F1
#
_entry.id   AF-A0A0F8ZFX7-F1
#
_cell.length_a   1.000
_cell.length_b   1.000
_cell.length_c   1.000
_cell.angle_alpha   90.00
_cell.angle_beta   90.00
_cell.angle_gamma   90.00
#
_symmetry.space_group_name_H-M   'P 1'
#
loop_
_entity.id
_entity.type
_entity.pdbx_description
1 polymer ?
#
loop_
_entity_poly.entity_id
_entity_poly.type
_entity_poly.pdbx_seq_one_letter_code
_entity_poly.pdbx_strand_id
1 'polypeptide(L)' 'IRVKAYLMMNFPGETEEDRKLTVEWLREAQPDKFTLSVFTALPGSAIAGQVKTVTPWYYLDDDGDFNEYRAQLHEVLGR' A
#
# COMPACT_ATOMS: atom_id res chain seq x y z
N ILE A 1 -13.48 18.83 -9.89
CA ILE A 1 -13.93 17.52 -9.34
C ILE A 1 -13.00 17.19 -8.20
N ARG A 2 -13.48 16.67 -7.07
CA ARG A 2 -12.61 16.20 -5.98
C ARG A 2 -12.37 14.69 -6.14
N VAL A 3 -11.12 14.26 -6.03
CA VAL A 3 -10.68 12.88 -6.28
C VAL A 3 -10.00 12.32 -5.04
N LYS A 4 -10.35 11.06 -4.70
CA LYS A 4 -9.70 10.31 -3.63
C LYS A 4 -9.03 9.08 -4.21
N ALA A 5 -7.75 8.89 -3.92
CA ALA A 5 -7.02 7.67 -4.23
C ALA A 5 -7.14 6.65 -3.09
N TYR A 6 -7.23 5.37 -3.44
CA TYR A 6 -7.11 4.26 -2.51
C TYR A 6 -5.89 3.44 -2.93
N LEU A 7 -4.94 3.31 -2.01
CA LEU A 7 -3.65 2.66 -2.20
C LEU A 7 -3.58 1.45 -1.29
N MET A 8 -2.85 0.43 -1.74
CA MET A 8 -2.65 -0.80 -1.01
C MET A 8 -1.17 -1.17 -1.05
N MET A 9 -0.63 -1.68 0.05
CA MET A 9 0.74 -2.20 0.14
C MET A 9 0.73 -3.68 0.54
N ASN A 10 1.89 -4.34 0.42
CA ASN A 10 2.10 -5.76 0.68
C ASN A 10 1.25 -6.67 -0.20
N PHE A 11 0.92 -6.20 -1.41
CA PHE A 11 0.29 -7.08 -2.39
C PHE A 11 1.24 -8.24 -2.72
N PRO A 12 0.75 -9.48 -2.91
CA PRO A 12 1.62 -10.62 -3.18
C PRO A 12 2.46 -10.39 -4.44
N GLY A 13 3.78 -10.33 -4.26
CA GLY A 13 4.74 -10.06 -5.35
C GLY A 13 5.12 -8.59 -5.54
N GLU A 14 4.61 -7.67 -4.72
CA GLU A 14 5.04 -6.26 -4.70
C GLU A 14 6.54 -6.16 -4.34
N THR A 15 7.27 -5.35 -5.10
CA THR A 15 8.68 -5.05 -4.85
C THR A 15 8.90 -3.61 -4.36
N GLU A 16 10.13 -3.29 -3.96
CA GLU A 16 10.49 -1.92 -3.58
C GLU A 16 10.36 -0.94 -4.77
N GLU A 17 10.61 -1.42 -6.00
CA GLU A 17 10.41 -0.65 -7.23
C GLU A 17 8.93 -0.30 -7.44
N ASP A 18 8.00 -1.23 -7.19
CA ASP A 18 6.57 -0.97 -7.28
C ASP A 18 6.11 0.11 -6.29
N ARG A 19 6.69 0.11 -5.08
CA ARG A 19 6.45 1.16 -4.08
C ARG A 19 6.93 2.53 -4.56
N LYS A 20 8.08 2.60 -5.23
CA LYS A 20 8.62 3.84 -5.85
C LYS A 20 7.71 4.33 -6.97
N LEU A 21 7.25 3.45 -7.84
CA LEU A 21 6.30 3.80 -8.91
C LEU A 21 4.99 4.36 -8.36
N THR A 22 4.50 3.80 -7.25
CA THR A 22 3.30 4.31 -6.56
C THR A 22 3.51 5.71 -5.99
N VAL A 23 4.71 5.98 -5.43
CA VAL A 23 5.09 7.31 -4.94
C VAL A 23 5.16 8.32 -6.10
N GLU A 24 5.79 7.94 -7.22
CA GLU A 24 5.87 8.77 -8.42
C GLU A 24 4.48 9.04 -9.00
N TRP A 25 3.64 8.02 -9.10
CA TRP A 25 2.24 8.17 -9.52
C TRP A 25 1.49 9.14 -8.61
N LEU A 26 1.68 9.04 -7.29
CA LEU A 26 1.01 9.93 -6.35
C LEU A 26 1.45 11.39 -6.54
N ARG A 27 2.75 11.60 -6.80
CA ARG A 27 3.32 12.92 -7.11
C ARG A 27 2.70 13.53 -8.36
N GLU A 28 2.49 12.74 -9.41
CA GLU A 28 1.94 13.21 -10.68
C GLU A 28 0.43 13.42 -10.61
N ALA A 29 -0.30 12.47 -10.01
CA ALA A 29 -1.75 12.46 -9.98
C ALA A 29 -2.36 13.50 -9.02
N GLN A 30 -1.63 13.89 -7.98
CA GLN A 30 -2.05 14.91 -6.98
C GLN A 30 -3.51 14.77 -6.50
N PRO A 31 -3.93 13.60 -5.97
CA PRO A 31 -5.32 13.44 -5.52
C PRO A 31 -5.61 14.30 -4.28
N ASP A 32 -6.82 14.87 -4.19
CA ASP A 32 -7.23 15.69 -3.04
C ASP A 32 -7.13 14.94 -1.70
N LYS A 33 -7.30 13.61 -1.72
CA LYS A 33 -7.16 12.73 -0.56
C LYS A 33 -6.58 11.38 -0.97
N PHE A 34 -5.88 10.71 -0.07
CA PHE A 34 -5.54 9.29 -0.25
C PHE A 34 -5.83 8.48 1.01
N THR A 35 -5.85 7.16 0.87
CA THR A 35 -5.88 6.21 1.98
C THR A 35 -4.96 5.06 1.62
N LEU A 36 -4.10 4.67 2.55
CA LEU A 36 -3.23 3.50 2.43
C LEU A 36 -3.77 2.39 3.33
N SER A 37 -3.81 1.17 2.81
CA SER A 37 -4.18 -0.04 3.56
C SER A 37 -3.20 -1.17 3.28
N VAL A 38 -3.06 -2.11 4.21
CA VAL A 38 -2.29 -3.33 3.98
C VAL A 38 -3.17 -4.36 3.27
N PHE A 39 -2.63 -5.02 2.25
CA PHE A 39 -3.32 -6.09 1.53
C PHE A 39 -3.70 -7.21 2.49
N THR A 40 -4.87 -7.79 2.21
CA THR A 40 -5.44 -8.85 3.02
C THR A 40 -6.04 -9.91 2.11
N ALA A 41 -5.47 -11.12 2.13
CA ALA A 41 -5.98 -12.24 1.34
C ALA A 41 -7.21 -12.86 2.02
N LEU A 42 -8.40 -12.56 1.50
CA LEU A 42 -9.65 -13.11 2.02
C LEU A 42 -9.88 -14.53 1.48
N PRO A 43 -10.33 -15.49 2.30
CA PRO A 43 -10.72 -16.83 1.85
C PRO A 43 -11.74 -16.75 0.70
N GLY A 44 -11.53 -17.54 -0.35
CA GLY A 44 -12.37 -17.55 -1.55
C GLY A 44 -12.03 -16.51 -2.61
N SER A 45 -11.12 -15.57 -2.33
CA SER A 45 -10.57 -14.70 -3.39
C SER A 45 -9.64 -15.50 -4.31
N ALA A 46 -9.55 -15.09 -5.59
CA ALA A 46 -8.66 -15.74 -6.57
C ALA A 46 -7.19 -15.76 -6.11
N ILE A 47 -6.80 -14.78 -5.30
CA ILE A 47 -5.44 -14.61 -4.78
C ILE A 47 -5.19 -15.39 -3.49
N ALA A 48 -6.22 -15.89 -2.81
CA ALA A 48 -6.08 -16.63 -1.55
C ALA A 48 -5.16 -17.84 -1.66
N GLY A 49 -5.16 -18.54 -2.81
CA GLY A 49 -4.29 -19.69 -3.07
C GLY A 49 -2.88 -19.34 -3.58
N GLN A 50 -2.64 -18.06 -3.89
CA GLN A 50 -1.35 -17.57 -4.41
C GLN A 50 -0.49 -16.95 -3.33
N VAL A 51 -1.10 -16.57 -2.20
CA VAL A 51 -0.36 -16.15 -1.00
C VAL A 51 0.27 -17.39 -0.39
N LYS A 52 1.55 -17.65 -0.70
CA LYS A 52 2.38 -18.60 0.06
C LYS A 52 2.57 -18.04 1.46
N THR A 53 1.60 -18.23 2.36
CA THR A 53 1.65 -17.90 3.80
C THR A 53 2.74 -16.89 4.13
N VAL A 54 2.58 -15.65 3.63
CA VAL A 54 3.45 -14.57 4.07
C VAL A 54 2.84 -14.13 5.39
N THR A 55 3.25 -14.89 6.41
CA THR A 55 3.10 -14.67 7.84
C THR A 55 1.66 -14.64 8.39
N PRO A 56 1.39 -15.28 9.56
CA PRO A 56 0.10 -15.18 10.24
C PRO A 56 -0.34 -13.73 10.46
N TRP A 57 -1.66 -13.52 10.62
CA TRP A 57 -2.36 -12.26 10.97
C TRP A 57 -1.86 -11.52 12.23
N TYR A 58 -0.72 -11.93 12.78
CA TYR A 58 -0.03 -11.40 13.94
C TYR A 58 1.30 -10.69 13.59
N TYR A 59 1.81 -10.79 12.36
CA TYR A 59 3.02 -10.06 11.92
C TYR A 59 2.68 -8.83 11.07
N LEU A 60 1.73 -8.03 11.55
CA LEU A 60 1.63 -6.62 11.20
C LEU A 60 2.49 -5.74 12.14
N ASP A 61 3.28 -6.34 13.03
CA ASP A 61 4.18 -5.64 13.96
C ASP A 61 5.46 -5.08 13.30
N ASP A 62 5.36 -4.64 12.04
CA ASP A 62 6.25 -3.57 11.58
C ASP A 62 5.37 -2.38 11.17
N ASP A 63 4.62 -1.87 12.16
CA ASP A 63 4.05 -0.53 12.13
C ASP A 63 5.09 0.49 11.60
N GLY A 64 6.38 0.22 11.78
CA GLY A 64 7.50 0.95 11.18
C GLY A 64 7.36 1.09 9.66
N ASP A 65 7.29 0.00 8.90
CA ASP A 65 7.24 0.05 7.43
C ASP A 65 5.95 0.69 6.90
N PHE A 66 4.80 0.40 7.51
CA PHE A 66 3.54 1.06 7.14
C PHE A 66 3.61 2.58 7.38
N ASN A 67 4.06 2.99 8.57
CA ASN A 67 4.14 4.40 8.92
C ASN A 67 5.22 5.13 8.12
N GLU A 68 6.35 4.49 7.85
CA GLU A 68 7.40 5.03 6.99
C GLU A 68 6.88 5.24 5.57
N TYR A 69 6.25 4.22 4.97
CA TYR A 69 5.71 4.35 3.62
C TYR A 69 4.64 5.43 3.54
N ARG A 70 3.76 5.45 4.53
CA ARG A 70 2.73 6.49 4.65
C ARG A 70 3.35 7.88 4.77
N ALA A 71 4.41 8.04 5.57
CA ALA A 71 5.11 9.32 5.71
C ALA A 71 5.72 9.78 4.39
N GLN A 72 6.35 8.88 3.62
CA GLN A 72 6.88 9.18 2.29
C GLN A 72 5.77 9.67 1.33
N LEU A 73 4.60 9.02 1.34
CA LEU A 73 3.45 9.44 0.52
C LEU A 73 2.90 10.82 0.92
N HIS A 74 2.93 11.14 2.22
CA HIS A 74 2.55 12.44 2.76
C HIS A 74 3.53 13.55 2.36
N GLU A 75 4.83 13.29 2.52
CA GLU A 75 5.91 14.20 2.13
C GLU A 75 5.82 14.60 0.65
N VAL A 76 5.58 13.63 -0.23
CA VAL A 76 5.47 13.83 -1.68
C VAL A 76 4.34 14.79 -2.07
N LEU A 77 3.27 14.83 -1.27
CA LEU A 77 2.13 15.70 -1.49
C LEU A 77 2.20 17.01 -0.69
N GLY A 78 3.27 17.21 0.09
CA GLY A 78 3.48 18.41 0.90
C GLY A 78 2.40 18.60 1.98
N ARG A 79 1.89 17.51 2.56
CA ARG A 79 0.76 17.52 3.51
C ARG A 79 0.86 16.54 4.66
#